data_AF-A0A7X6ZPD5-F1
#
_entry.id   AF-A0A7X6ZPD5-F1
#
_cell.length_a   1.000
_cell.length_b   1.000
_cell.length_c   1.000
_cell.angle_alpha   90.00
_cell.angle_beta   90.00
_cell.angle_gamma   90.00
#
_symmetry.space_group_name_H-M   'P 1'
#
loop_
_entity.id
_entity.type
_entity.pdbx_description
1 polymer ?
#
loop_
_entity_poly.entity_id
_entity_poly.type
_entity_poly.pdbx_seq_one_letter_code
_entity_poly.pdbx_strand_id
1 'polypeptide(L)'
;DVIRWISGAKPAMGLFDIVYADPPYASEKQTDGMEEVMKLLIQSETLAPDAIFVAEQGRDSPLTPSTREWIRIIERNYGHSRISIFKRNGGQDECRFHE
;
A
#
# COMPACT_ATOMS: atom_id res chain seq x y z
N ASP A 1 -6.48 9.05 12.95
CA ASP A 1 -5.69 9.50 11.80
C ASP A 1 -4.81 8.33 11.36
N VAL A 2 -5.01 7.83 10.13
CA VAL A 2 -4.31 6.67 9.59
C VAL A 2 -2.81 6.92 9.45
N ILE A 3 -2.41 8.14 9.08
CA ILE A 3 -1.02 8.52 8.91
C ILE A 3 -0.29 8.42 10.24
N ARG A 4 -0.87 9.01 11.29
CA ARG A 4 -0.34 8.93 12.66
C ARG A 4 -0.21 7.49 13.17
N TRP A 5 -1.11 6.60 12.76
CA TRP A 5 -1.05 5.19 13.15
C TRP A 5 0.07 4.46 12.41
N ILE A 6 0.18 4.62 11.08
CA ILE A 6 1.21 3.95 10.26
C ILE A 6 2.62 4.44 10.68
N SER A 7 2.77 5.72 10.96
CA SER A 7 4.02 6.31 11.43
C SER A 7 4.30 6.07 12.93
N GLY A 8 3.39 5.40 13.64
CA GLY A 8 3.48 5.15 15.07
C GLY A 8 4.36 3.94 15.43
N ALA A 9 4.33 3.54 16.70
CA ALA A 9 5.06 2.36 17.17
C ALA A 9 4.48 1.08 16.56
N LYS A 10 5.35 0.10 16.26
CA LYS A 10 4.97 -1.20 15.71
C LYS A 10 3.88 -1.87 16.55
N PRO A 11 2.78 -2.35 15.93
CA PRO A 11 1.79 -3.13 16.65
C PRO A 11 2.40 -4.46 17.14
N ALA A 12 2.07 -4.86 18.36
CA ALA A 12 2.48 -6.15 18.93
C ALA A 12 1.82 -7.37 18.24
N MET A 13 0.92 -7.14 17.28
CA MET A 13 0.03 -8.14 16.68
C MET A 13 0.59 -8.81 15.41
N GLY A 14 1.85 -8.59 15.06
CA GLY A 14 2.49 -9.21 13.89
C GLY A 14 2.40 -8.35 12.62
N LEU A 15 2.75 -8.96 11.48
CA LEU A 15 2.79 -8.30 10.17
C LEU A 15 1.45 -8.49 9.43
N PHE A 16 1.09 -7.52 8.59
CA PHE A 16 -0.10 -7.59 7.73
C PHE A 16 0.23 -8.24 6.38
N ASP A 17 -0.52 -9.27 6.03
CA ASP A 17 -0.46 -9.91 4.71
C ASP A 17 -1.29 -9.16 3.66
N ILE A 18 -2.37 -8.48 4.07
CA ILE A 18 -3.26 -7.75 3.16
C ILE A 18 -3.66 -6.41 3.79
N VAL A 19 -3.58 -5.35 3.00
CA VAL A 19 -4.07 -4.01 3.34
C VAL A 19 -5.12 -3.58 2.33
N TYR A 20 -6.28 -3.16 2.82
CA TYR A 20 -7.33 -2.52 2.02
C TYR A 20 -7.32 -1.03 2.30
N ALA A 21 -7.22 -0.22 1.24
CA ALA A 21 -7.20 1.23 1.32
C ALA A 21 -8.27 1.83 0.40
N ASP A 22 -9.21 2.53 1.02
CA ASP A 22 -10.27 3.31 0.37
C ASP A 22 -10.29 4.71 1.01
N PRO A 23 -9.32 5.58 0.67
CA PRO A 23 -9.31 6.94 1.17
C PRO A 23 -10.46 7.73 0.52
N PRO A 24 -11.01 8.74 1.21
CA PRO A 24 -12.01 9.62 0.61
C PRO A 24 -11.44 10.26 -0.67
N TYR A 25 -12.24 10.24 -1.75
CA TYR A 25 -11.82 10.83 -3.02
C TYR A 25 -11.41 12.29 -2.83
N ALA A 26 -10.24 12.64 -3.35
CA ALA A 26 -9.84 14.04 -3.38
C ALA A 26 -10.69 14.84 -4.37
N SER A 27 -10.95 16.09 -4.03
CA SER A 27 -11.49 17.06 -4.99
C SER A 27 -10.43 17.44 -6.03
N GLU A 28 -10.84 18.07 -7.14
CA GLU A 28 -10.07 18.38 -8.37
C GLU A 28 -8.64 18.95 -8.23
N LYS A 29 -8.18 19.28 -7.01
CA LYS A 29 -6.88 19.89 -6.72
C LYS A 29 -6.03 19.16 -5.67
N GLN A 30 -6.47 18.02 -5.15
CA GLN A 30 -5.72 17.24 -4.17
C GLN A 30 -5.50 15.80 -4.65
N THR A 31 -4.41 15.19 -4.22
CA THR A 31 -4.24 13.74 -4.34
C THR A 31 -5.06 13.08 -3.22
N ASP A 32 -5.56 11.86 -3.45
CA ASP A 32 -6.32 11.10 -2.44
C ASP A 32 -5.43 10.53 -1.31
N GLY A 33 -4.14 10.88 -1.29
CA GLY A 33 -3.19 10.44 -0.28
C GLY A 33 -2.76 8.98 -0.41
N MET A 34 -3.24 8.25 -1.42
CA MET A 34 -2.97 6.82 -1.58
C MET A 34 -1.47 6.51 -1.68
N GLU A 35 -0.73 7.31 -2.45
CA GLU A 35 0.71 7.13 -2.60
C GLU A 35 1.46 7.30 -1.26
N GLU A 36 1.06 8.28 -0.44
CA GLU A 36 1.66 8.51 0.86
C GLU A 36 1.36 7.34 1.81
N VAL A 37 0.15 6.79 1.78
CA VAL A 37 -0.20 5.56 2.52
C VAL A 37 0.71 4.40 2.09
N MET A 38 0.87 4.17 0.78
CA MET A 38 1.74 3.11 0.25
C MET A 38 3.19 3.27 0.71
N LYS A 39 3.70 4.50 0.73
CA LYS A 39 5.06 4.83 1.18
C LYS A 39 5.24 4.60 2.68
N LEU A 40 4.31 5.10 3.49
CA LEU A 40 4.39 4.95 4.95
C LEU A 40 4.27 3.49 5.39
N LEU A 41 3.47 2.69 4.71
CA LEU A 41 3.33 1.26 5.02
C LEU A 41 4.66 0.51 4.83
N ILE A 42 5.41 0.82 3.78
CA ILE A 42 6.77 0.29 3.59
C ILE A 42 7.68 0.69 4.76
N GLN A 43 7.65 1.97 5.16
CA GLN A 43 8.50 2.51 6.23
C GLN A 43 8.13 1.99 7.63
N SER A 44 6.86 1.63 7.83
CA SER A 44 6.36 1.18 9.13
C SER A 44 6.90 -0.18 9.56
N GLU A 45 7.47 -0.96 8.63
CA GLU A 45 7.89 -2.35 8.85
C GLU A 45 6.77 -3.22 9.46
N THR A 46 5.51 -2.91 9.15
CA THR A 46 4.32 -3.65 9.59
C THR A 46 3.78 -4.61 8.54
N LEU A 47 4.36 -4.64 7.34
CA LEU A 47 3.93 -5.48 6.23
C LEU A 47 4.74 -6.78 6.16
N ALA A 48 4.07 -7.87 5.80
CA ALA A 48 4.73 -9.10 5.39
C ALA A 48 5.60 -8.87 4.14
N PRO A 49 6.61 -9.71 3.86
CA PRO A 49 7.47 -9.59 2.67
C PRO A 49 6.70 -9.64 1.35
N ASP A 50 5.62 -10.41 1.28
CA ASP A 50 4.78 -10.64 0.10
C ASP A 50 3.39 -10.01 0.20
N ALA A 51 3.23 -9.03 1.11
CA ALA A 51 1.96 -8.39 1.40
C ALA A 51 1.25 -7.83 0.16
N ILE A 52 -0.07 -7.90 0.16
CA ILE A 52 -0.95 -7.38 -0.87
C ILE A 52 -1.53 -6.05 -0.43
N PHE A 53 -1.54 -5.07 -1.31
CA PHE A 53 -2.18 -3.78 -1.11
C PHE A 53 -3.30 -3.60 -2.15
N VAL A 54 -4.52 -3.41 -1.68
CA VAL A 54 -5.71 -3.18 -2.51
C VAL A 54 -6.14 -1.72 -2.35
N ALA A 55 -6.09 -0.99 -3.46
CA ALA A 55 -6.43 0.41 -3.54
C ALA A 55 -7.76 0.60 -4.27
N GLU A 56 -8.73 1.24 -3.62
CA GLU A 56 -9.91 1.80 -4.28
C GLU A 56 -9.74 3.31 -4.46
N GLN A 57 -9.92 3.79 -5.69
CA GLN A 57 -9.76 5.20 -6.05
C GLN A 57 -10.72 5.60 -7.17
N GLY A 58 -10.83 6.91 -7.41
CA GLY A 58 -11.52 7.43 -8.58
C GLY A 58 -10.83 6.94 -9.85
N ARG A 59 -11.63 6.64 -10.88
CA ARG A 59 -11.16 6.07 -12.16
C ARG A 59 -9.98 6.84 -12.75
N ASP A 60 -10.07 8.16 -12.71
CA ASP A 60 -9.11 9.07 -13.33
C ASP A 60 -8.09 9.62 -12.33
N SER A 61 -8.16 9.21 -11.05
CA SER A 61 -7.14 9.56 -10.07
C SER A 61 -5.80 8.95 -10.48
N PRO A 62 -4.70 9.70 -10.53
CA PRO A 62 -3.39 9.11 -10.80
C PRO A 62 -2.95 8.28 -9.59
N LEU A 63 -2.42 7.09 -9.85
CA LEU A 63 -1.70 6.31 -8.86
C LEU A 63 -0.47 5.70 -9.52
N THR A 64 0.70 6.18 -9.14
CA THR A 64 1.98 5.62 -9.55
C THR A 64 2.81 5.51 -8.28
N PRO A 65 3.14 4.30 -7.80
CA PRO A 65 4.01 4.15 -6.64
C PRO A 65 5.36 4.79 -6.93
N SER A 66 5.84 5.67 -6.04
CA SER A 66 7.18 6.25 -6.14
C SER A 66 8.30 5.25 -5.83
N THR A 67 7.98 4.09 -5.24
CA THR A 67 8.94 3.04 -4.89
C THR A 67 8.79 1.82 -5.77
N ARG A 68 9.89 1.09 -6.00
CA ARG A 68 9.90 -0.19 -6.72
C ARG A 68 9.47 -1.38 -5.85
N GLU A 69 9.18 -1.13 -4.58
CA GLU A 69 8.71 -2.15 -3.64
C GLU A 69 7.25 -2.52 -3.86
N TRP A 70 6.51 -1.76 -4.66
CA TRP A 70 5.14 -2.09 -5.05
C TRP A 70 5.09 -2.47 -6.53
N ILE A 71 4.72 -3.71 -6.81
CA ILE A 71 4.48 -4.19 -8.16
C ILE A 71 2.97 -4.26 -8.38
N ARG A 72 2.44 -3.49 -9.33
CA ARG A 72 1.03 -3.60 -9.72
C ARG A 72 0.80 -4.93 -10.42
N ILE A 73 -0.14 -5.71 -9.90
CA ILE A 73 -0.51 -7.02 -10.44
C ILE A 73 -1.76 -6.89 -11.31
N ILE A 74 -2.77 -6.18 -10.81
CA ILE A 74 -4.07 -6.02 -11.47
C ILE A 74 -4.55 -4.58 -11.33
N GLU A 75 -5.25 -4.13 -12.36
CA GLU A 75 -6.07 -2.93 -12.37
C GLU A 75 -7.40 -3.23 -13.05
N ARG A 76 -8.51 -2.79 -12.45
CA ARG A 76 -9.86 -2.94 -12.97
C ARG A 76 -10.68 -1.68 -12.73
N ASN A 77 -11.39 -1.23 -13.76
CA ASN A 77 -12.31 -0.10 -13.67
C ASN A 77 -13.75 -0.61 -13.48
N TYR A 78 -14.47 -0.01 -12.54
CA TYR A 78 -15.88 -0.28 -12.24
C TYR A 78 -16.64 1.05 -12.19
N GLY A 79 -17.28 1.43 -13.29
CA GLY A 79 -17.98 2.70 -13.40
C GLY A 79 -17.02 3.89 -13.19
N HIS A 80 -17.18 4.58 -12.06
CA HIS A 80 -16.35 5.73 -11.66
C HIS A 80 -15.21 5.37 -10.70
N SER A 81 -15.11 4.12 -10.26
CA SER A 81 -14.05 3.63 -9.38
C SER A 81 -13.04 2.79 -10.14
N ARG A 82 -11.82 2.71 -9.62
CA ARG A 82 -10.75 1.83 -10.06
C ARG A 82 -10.20 1.09 -8.85
N ILE A 83 -10.11 -0.23 -9.00
CA ILE A 83 -9.45 -1.11 -8.05
C ILE A 83 -8.08 -1.47 -8.61
N SER A 84 -7.03 -1.15 -7.85
CA SER A 84 -5.64 -1.49 -8.17
C SER A 84 -5.09 -2.41 -7.09
N ILE A 85 -4.52 -3.54 -7.50
CA ILE A 85 -3.90 -4.52 -6.59
C ILE A 85 -2.39 -4.49 -6.81
N PHE A 86 -1.65 -4.30 -5.73
CA PHE A 86 -0.20 -4.32 -5.69
C PHE A 86 0.29 -5.45 -4.81
N LYS A 87 1.40 -6.07 -5.21
CA LYS A 87 2.15 -6.99 -4.38
C LYS A 87 3.43 -6.31 -3.93
N ARG A 88 3.78 -6.47 -2.66
CA ARG A 88 5.07 -6.03 -2.14
C ARG A 88 6.17 -6.90 -2.75
N ASN A 89 7.18 -6.25 -3.31
CA ASN A 89 8.44 -6.84 -3.68
C ASN A 89 9.39 -6.66 -2.49
N GLY A 90 9.07 -7.32 -1.38
CA GLY A 90 10.04 -7.48 -0.30
C GLY A 90 11.17 -8.27 -0.90
N GLY A 91 12.29 -7.61 -1.18
CA GLY A 91 13.51 -8.28 -1.59
C GLY A 91 13.71 -9.49 -0.69
N GLN A 92 14.11 -10.61 -1.28
CA GLN A 92 14.51 -11.78 -0.52
C GLN A 92 15.61 -11.33 0.46
N ASP A 93 15.22 -11.03 1.70
CA ASP A 93 16.16 -11.10 2.81
C ASP A 93 16.63 -12.55 2.81
N GLU A 94 17.91 -12.68 2.48
CA GLU A 94 18.62 -13.92 2.30
C GLU A 94 18.26 -14.92 3.39
N CYS A 95 18.12 -16.18 2.99
CA CYS A 95 18.05 -17.33 3.89
C CYS A 95 19.14 -17.22 4.97
N ARG A 96 18.81 -16.68 6.15
CA ARG A 96 19.63 -16.84 7.34
C ARG A 96 19.34 -18.20 7.94
N PHE A 97 19.97 -19.22 7.37
CA PHE A 97 20.40 -20.36 8.16
C PHE A 97 21.53 -19.87 9.06
N HIS A 98 21.27 -19.75 10.36
CA HIS A 98 22.33 -19.85 11.35
C HIS A 98 21.94 -20.97 12.31
N GLU A 99 22.84 -21.95 12.29
CA GLU A 99 22.88 -23.23 13.01
C GLU A 99 22.88 -23.06 14.54
#